data_AF-A0A136A4D6-F1
#
_entry.id   AF-A0A136A4D6-F1
#
_cell.length_a   1.000
_cell.length_b   1.000
_cell.length_c   1.000
_cell.angle_alpha   90.00
_cell.angle_beta   90.00
_cell.angle_gamma   90.00
#
_symmetry.space_group_name_H-M   'P 1'
#
loop_
_entity.id
_entity.type
_entity.pdbx_description
1 polymer ?
#
loop_
_entity_poly.entity_id
_entity_poly.type
_entity_poly.pdbx_seq_one_letter_code
_entity_poly.pdbx_strand_id
1 'polypeptide(L)'
;MKKSQHFCPSFQAADAAKTRGFTLIELVIVVVILGLLAATALPRLLDVTKDAEDATVDGVAGGFASAVGLVRAQWELEGRPQENNGTNSTFVTINSIQIGIDKDTGYPTGQLDTDSSSEDVQVSVLDCESIFNLIMQSAPTISSDWNDKPFNNYRYFTNMSAGTGSGGNDVCFYYLTQTVKNRVSEPLDKTAGNGFVYDPRIGQVMVFSNN
;
A
#
# COMPACT_ATOMS: atom_id res chain seq x y z
N MET A 1 -74.20 -19.65 58.40
CA MET A 1 -73.62 -19.32 59.72
C MET A 1 -72.13 -19.64 59.71
N LYS A 2 -71.32 -18.67 60.19
CA LYS A 2 -69.88 -18.70 60.50
C LYS A 2 -68.88 -18.88 59.34
N LYS A 3 -67.67 -18.31 59.34
CA LYS A 3 -67.10 -16.96 59.58
C LYS A 3 -65.60 -17.11 59.20
N SER A 4 -65.06 -16.10 58.52
CA SER A 4 -63.66 -15.91 58.10
C SER A 4 -62.57 -16.14 59.18
N GLN A 5 -61.39 -16.64 58.76
CA GLN A 5 -60.01 -16.09 59.00
C GLN A 5 -58.95 -17.11 58.52
N HIS A 6 -58.18 -16.82 57.45
CA HIS A 6 -56.83 -16.21 57.45
C HIS A 6 -55.69 -17.10 58.00
N PHE A 7 -54.86 -17.63 57.09
CA PHE A 7 -53.49 -18.07 57.39
C PHE A 7 -52.56 -17.74 56.22
N CYS A 8 -51.54 -16.93 56.48
CA CYS A 8 -50.42 -16.58 55.60
C CYS A 8 -49.12 -16.93 56.35
N PRO A 9 -48.15 -17.66 55.77
CA PRO A 9 -46.80 -17.68 56.30
C PRO A 9 -45.85 -16.83 55.45
N SER A 10 -45.33 -15.79 56.12
CA SER A 10 -43.97 -15.23 56.06
C SER A 10 -43.25 -15.13 54.71
N PHE A 11 -43.12 -13.87 54.25
CA PHE A 11 -42.02 -13.40 53.40
C PHE A 11 -40.66 -13.84 53.97
N GLN A 12 -39.91 -14.67 53.22
CA GLN A 12 -38.47 -14.86 53.43
C GLN A 12 -37.75 -13.56 52.99
N ALA A 13 -36.94 -13.00 53.90
CA ALA A 13 -36.11 -11.83 53.60
C ALA A 13 -34.99 -12.21 52.61
N ALA A 14 -34.88 -11.46 51.51
CA ALA A 14 -33.73 -11.50 50.62
C ALA A 14 -32.53 -10.89 51.34
N ASP A 15 -31.42 -11.63 51.42
CA ASP A 15 -30.16 -11.19 51.98
C ASP A 15 -29.59 -10.06 51.10
N ALA A 16 -29.40 -8.88 51.69
CA ALA A 16 -28.90 -7.72 50.97
C ALA A 16 -27.38 -7.85 50.80
N ALA A 17 -26.95 -8.29 49.62
CA ALA A 17 -25.54 -8.30 49.24
C ALA A 17 -24.95 -6.89 49.39
N LYS A 18 -24.08 -6.71 50.38
CA LYS A 18 -23.38 -5.44 50.64
C LYS A 18 -22.45 -5.11 49.47
N THR A 19 -22.86 -4.19 48.61
CA THR A 19 -22.03 -3.63 47.54
C THR A 19 -20.84 -2.92 48.17
N ARG A 20 -19.65 -3.53 48.12
CA ARG A 20 -18.39 -2.87 48.47
C ARG A 20 -18.06 -1.90 47.34
N GLY A 21 -18.18 -0.60 47.59
CA GLY A 21 -17.75 0.43 46.65
C GLY A 21 -16.23 0.46 46.51
N PHE A 22 -15.72 0.74 45.30
CA PHE A 22 -14.30 0.97 45.04
C PHE A 22 -13.79 2.18 45.84
N THR A 23 -12.56 2.09 46.36
CA THR A 23 -11.94 3.20 47.08
C THR A 23 -11.37 4.23 46.10
N LEU A 24 -11.37 5.51 46.46
CA LEU A 24 -10.79 6.56 45.59
C LEU A 24 -9.29 6.33 45.33
N ILE A 25 -8.56 5.83 46.33
CA ILE A 25 -7.13 5.53 46.20
C ILE A 25 -6.85 4.41 45.19
N GLU A 26 -7.72 3.40 45.15
CA GLU A 26 -7.62 2.27 44.22
C GLU A 26 -7.83 2.71 42.77
N LEU A 27 -8.75 3.64 42.52
CA LEU A 27 -8.90 4.21 41.19
C LEU A 27 -7.69 5.09 40.80
N VAL A 28 -7.16 5.88 41.74
CA VAL A 28 -6.00 6.75 41.49
C VAL A 28 -4.74 5.94 41.16
N ILE A 29 -4.43 4.89 41.93
CA ILE A 29 -3.23 4.09 41.66
C ILE A 29 -3.33 3.37 40.31
N VAL A 30 -4.52 2.92 39.91
CA VAL A 30 -4.74 2.26 38.60
C VAL A 30 -4.44 3.23 37.45
N VAL A 31 -4.99 4.45 37.47
CA VAL A 31 -4.72 5.41 36.39
C VAL A 31 -3.26 5.86 36.35
N VAL A 32 -2.59 5.93 37.51
CA VAL A 32 -1.14 6.22 37.58
C VAL A 32 -0.33 5.09 36.96
N ILE A 33 -0.63 3.83 37.29
CA ILE A 33 0.06 2.67 36.70
C ILE A 33 -0.20 2.60 35.18
N LEU A 34 -1.44 2.78 34.74
CA LEU A 34 -1.78 2.82 33.31
C LEU A 34 -1.05 3.96 32.59
N GLY A 35 -0.90 5.13 33.24
CA GLY A 35 -0.13 6.25 32.70
C GLY A 35 1.35 5.92 32.49
N LEU A 36 1.99 5.24 33.46
CA LEU A 36 3.40 4.84 33.35
C LEU A 36 3.63 3.78 32.27
N LEU A 37 2.73 2.80 32.18
CA LEU A 37 2.79 1.76 31.14
C LEU A 37 2.60 2.38 29.75
N ALA A 38 1.65 3.30 29.59
CA ALA A 38 1.43 3.99 28.33
C ALA A 38 2.64 4.84 27.91
N ALA A 39 3.25 5.56 28.86
CA ALA A 39 4.41 6.42 28.59
C ALA A 39 5.64 5.65 28.07
N THR A 40 5.83 4.40 28.51
CA THR A 40 6.95 3.55 28.08
C THR A 40 6.64 2.71 26.84
N ALA A 41 5.38 2.33 26.62
CA ALA A 41 4.98 1.50 25.49
C ALA A 41 4.81 2.29 24.17
N LEU A 42 4.35 3.55 24.24
CA LEU A 42 4.02 4.33 23.05
C LEU A 42 5.21 4.57 22.10
N PRO A 43 6.42 4.97 22.57
CA PRO A 43 7.55 5.22 21.66
C PRO A 43 7.93 3.98 20.85
N ARG A 44 8.00 2.81 21.52
CA ARG A 44 8.32 1.54 20.87
C ARG A 44 7.27 1.11 19.85
N LEU A 45 5.99 1.39 20.10
CA LEU A 45 4.92 1.06 19.16
C LEU A 45 5.07 1.86 17.85
N LEU A 46 5.46 3.14 17.94
CA LEU A 46 5.68 3.99 16.77
C LEU A 46 6.86 3.50 15.91
N ASP A 47 7.96 3.06 16.54
CA ASP A 47 9.12 2.52 15.81
C ASP A 47 8.78 1.22 15.08
N VAL A 48 8.07 0.29 15.73
CA VAL A 48 7.59 -0.96 15.10
C VAL A 48 6.66 -0.67 13.91
N THR A 49 5.90 0.43 13.96
CA THR A 49 5.02 0.80 12.87
C THR A 49 5.82 1.27 11.66
N LYS A 50 6.87 2.08 11.87
CA LYS A 50 7.78 2.50 10.80
C LYS A 50 8.51 1.31 10.17
N ASP A 51 9.07 0.42 10.99
CA ASP A 51 9.75 -0.79 10.51
C ASP A 51 8.79 -1.69 9.71
N ALA A 52 7.51 -1.78 10.10
CA ALA A 52 6.50 -2.55 9.39
C ALA A 52 6.10 -1.91 8.05
N GLU A 53 6.08 -0.58 7.96
CA GLU A 53 5.87 0.15 6.71
C GLU A 53 7.03 -0.09 5.75
N ASP A 54 8.28 0.03 6.21
CA ASP A 54 9.48 -0.22 5.40
C ASP A 54 9.53 -1.66 4.90
N ALA A 55 9.31 -2.65 5.78
CA ALA A 55 9.27 -4.06 5.41
C ALA A 55 8.13 -4.37 4.42
N THR A 56 7.00 -3.66 4.50
CA THR A 56 5.91 -3.78 3.53
C THR A 56 6.35 -3.30 2.15
N VAL A 57 7.01 -2.15 2.08
CA VAL A 57 7.48 -1.56 0.83
C VAL A 57 8.55 -2.46 0.21
N ASP A 58 9.52 -2.94 1.00
CA ASP A 58 10.54 -3.89 0.55
C ASP A 58 9.93 -5.18 -0.02
N GLY A 59 8.91 -5.72 0.65
CA GLY A 59 8.21 -6.92 0.21
C GLY A 59 7.50 -6.74 -1.14
N VAL A 60 6.81 -5.61 -1.32
CA VAL A 60 6.13 -5.28 -2.59
C VAL A 60 7.15 -4.97 -3.69
N ALA A 61 8.18 -4.19 -3.39
CA ALA A 61 9.24 -3.84 -4.35
C ALA A 61 10.00 -5.09 -4.83
N GLY A 62 10.30 -6.04 -3.93
CA GLY A 62 10.93 -7.31 -4.30
C GLY A 62 10.04 -8.20 -5.19
N GLY A 63 8.73 -8.24 -4.90
CA GLY A 63 7.75 -8.91 -5.76
C GLY A 63 7.64 -8.25 -7.13
N PHE A 64 7.61 -6.92 -7.17
CA PHE A 64 7.57 -6.13 -8.39
C PHE A 64 8.84 -6.35 -9.24
N ALA A 65 10.04 -6.31 -8.64
CA ALA A 65 11.29 -6.58 -9.33
C ALA A 65 11.34 -7.99 -9.94
N SER A 66 10.79 -8.98 -9.22
CA SER A 66 10.67 -10.36 -9.73
C SER A 66 9.73 -10.44 -10.94
N ALA A 67 8.60 -9.71 -10.89
CA ALA A 67 7.65 -9.62 -12.00
C ALA A 67 8.25 -8.91 -13.22
N VAL A 68 8.97 -7.80 -13.04
CA VAL A 68 9.73 -7.13 -14.10
C VAL A 68 10.70 -8.10 -14.78
N GLY A 69 11.42 -8.90 -13.98
CA GLY A 69 12.32 -9.93 -14.49
C GLY A 69 11.61 -11.00 -15.32
N LEU A 70 10.39 -11.39 -14.94
CA LEU A 70 9.58 -12.34 -15.71
C LEU A 70 9.13 -11.76 -17.05
N VAL A 71 8.70 -10.49 -17.08
CA VAL A 71 8.33 -9.80 -18.33
C VAL A 71 9.52 -9.71 -19.26
N ARG A 72 10.69 -9.32 -18.74
CA ARG A 72 11.93 -9.30 -19.52
C ARG A 72 12.27 -10.69 -20.06
N ALA A 73 12.15 -11.74 -19.25
CA ALA A 73 12.41 -13.09 -19.69
C ALA A 73 11.47 -13.51 -20.83
N GLN A 74 10.19 -13.14 -20.76
CA GLN A 74 9.24 -13.39 -21.85
C GLN A 74 9.67 -12.70 -23.15
N TRP A 75 10.12 -11.44 -23.08
CA TRP A 75 10.63 -10.72 -24.26
C TRP A 75 11.81 -11.43 -24.93
N GLU A 76 12.76 -11.94 -24.13
CA GLU A 76 13.89 -12.72 -24.65
C GLU A 76 13.40 -14.04 -25.29
N LEU A 77 12.40 -14.70 -24.71
CA LEU A 77 11.81 -15.94 -25.23
C LEU A 77 11.03 -15.74 -26.53
N GLU A 78 10.37 -14.60 -26.70
CA GLU A 78 9.67 -14.21 -27.93
C GLU A 78 10.64 -13.74 -29.04
N GLY A 79 11.95 -13.77 -28.78
CA GLY A 79 12.97 -13.42 -29.76
C GLY A 79 13.18 -11.92 -29.92
N ARG A 80 12.94 -11.15 -28.85
CA ARG A 80 13.08 -9.69 -28.81
C ARG A 80 12.23 -9.00 -29.88
N PRO A 81 10.89 -9.16 -29.83
CA PRO A 81 10.02 -8.42 -30.73
C PRO A 81 10.29 -6.92 -30.62
N GLN A 82 10.17 -6.23 -31.74
CA GLN A 82 10.27 -4.78 -31.84
C GLN A 82 9.15 -4.31 -32.77
N GLU A 83 8.41 -3.28 -32.34
CA GLU A 83 7.39 -2.61 -33.15
C GLU A 83 6.30 -3.57 -33.69
N ASN A 84 5.99 -4.63 -32.94
CA ASN A 84 5.06 -5.68 -33.35
C ASN A 84 3.58 -5.24 -33.31
N ASN A 85 3.29 -4.04 -32.80
CA ASN A 85 1.95 -3.45 -32.76
C ASN A 85 1.93 -2.00 -33.28
N GLY A 86 2.92 -1.64 -34.10
CA GLY A 86 3.04 -0.32 -34.73
C GLY A 86 4.36 0.38 -34.40
N THR A 87 4.55 1.58 -34.97
CA THR A 87 5.72 2.43 -34.69
C THR A 87 5.83 2.69 -33.20
N ASN A 88 7.02 2.50 -32.62
CA ASN A 88 7.29 2.71 -31.19
C ASN A 88 6.40 1.88 -30.24
N SER A 89 5.89 0.73 -30.71
CA SER A 89 4.86 -0.03 -30.02
C SER A 89 5.21 -1.51 -30.00
N THR A 90 5.72 -1.98 -28.85
CA THR A 90 6.25 -3.34 -28.66
C THR A 90 5.59 -4.05 -27.48
N PHE A 91 5.19 -5.31 -27.71
CA PHE A 91 4.42 -6.13 -26.75
C PHE A 91 4.99 -7.51 -26.59
N VAL A 92 4.78 -8.03 -25.38
CA VAL A 92 4.87 -9.46 -25.07
C VAL A 92 3.54 -9.93 -24.49
N THR A 93 3.24 -11.22 -24.66
CA THR A 93 1.98 -11.79 -24.14
C THR A 93 2.27 -12.80 -23.03
N ILE A 94 1.77 -12.53 -21.84
CA ILE A 94 1.87 -13.42 -20.68
C ILE A 94 0.46 -13.80 -20.24
N ASN A 95 0.13 -15.09 -20.26
CA ASN A 95 -1.20 -15.59 -19.86
C ASN A 95 -2.37 -14.90 -20.58
N SER A 96 -2.22 -14.64 -21.88
CA SER A 96 -3.19 -13.90 -22.72
C SER A 96 -3.38 -12.42 -22.37
N ILE A 97 -2.53 -11.86 -21.51
CA ILE A 97 -2.45 -10.43 -21.20
C ILE A 97 -1.29 -9.86 -22.01
N GLN A 98 -1.56 -8.78 -22.75
CA GLN A 98 -0.50 -8.05 -23.45
C GLN A 98 0.11 -7.01 -22.52
N ILE A 99 1.44 -6.95 -22.50
CA ILE A 99 2.20 -6.00 -21.69
C ILE A 99 3.06 -5.19 -22.64
N GLY A 100 2.94 -3.87 -22.56
CA GLY A 100 3.79 -2.94 -23.29
C GLY A 100 5.19 -2.95 -22.70
N ILE A 101 6.18 -2.99 -23.58
CA ILE A 101 7.58 -3.03 -23.21
C ILE A 101 8.38 -2.06 -24.08
N ASP A 102 9.51 -1.63 -23.54
CA ASP A 102 10.50 -0.91 -24.30
C ASP A 102 11.17 -1.84 -25.32
N LYS A 103 11.32 -1.40 -26.58
CA LYS A 103 11.78 -2.24 -27.69
C LYS A 103 13.28 -2.57 -27.62
N ASP A 104 14.06 -1.73 -26.97
CA ASP A 104 15.51 -1.85 -26.90
C ASP A 104 15.93 -2.66 -25.67
N THR A 105 15.17 -2.53 -24.58
CA THR A 105 15.52 -3.09 -23.29
C THR A 105 14.62 -4.24 -22.87
N GLY A 106 13.38 -4.32 -23.34
CA GLY A 106 12.46 -5.42 -23.04
C GLY A 106 11.81 -5.36 -21.65
N TYR A 107 11.88 -4.22 -21.00
CA TYR A 107 11.26 -3.99 -19.69
C TYR A 107 9.87 -3.37 -19.84
N PRO A 108 8.93 -3.66 -18.90
CA PRO A 108 7.57 -3.16 -18.99
C PRO A 108 7.51 -1.63 -18.91
N THR A 109 6.72 -1.04 -19.79
CA THR A 109 6.50 0.40 -19.91
C THR A 109 5.05 0.81 -19.80
N GLY A 110 4.08 -0.12 -19.83
CA GLY A 110 2.66 0.23 -19.71
C GLY A 110 1.72 -0.69 -20.47
N GLN A 111 0.54 -0.15 -20.80
CA GLN A 111 -0.45 -0.77 -21.68
C GLN A 111 -0.92 0.27 -22.72
N LEU A 112 -1.02 -0.12 -24.00
CA LEU A 112 -1.34 0.80 -25.10
C LEU A 112 -2.77 1.34 -25.12
N ASP A 113 -3.71 0.74 -24.39
CA ASP A 113 -5.09 1.21 -24.49
C ASP A 113 -5.22 2.68 -24.07
N THR A 114 -4.25 3.18 -23.31
CA THR A 114 -4.09 4.60 -22.97
C THR A 114 -3.02 5.35 -23.76
N ASP A 115 -2.06 4.68 -24.41
CA ASP A 115 -0.84 5.32 -24.95
C ASP A 115 -0.49 4.89 -26.39
N SER A 116 0.15 5.81 -27.13
CA SER A 116 0.54 5.60 -28.55
C SER A 116 1.95 5.04 -28.73
N SER A 117 2.67 4.83 -27.62
CA SER A 117 4.08 4.45 -27.57
C SER A 117 4.32 3.55 -26.36
N SER A 118 5.22 2.58 -26.49
CA SER A 118 5.72 1.75 -25.38
C SER A 118 7.19 2.05 -25.06
N GLU A 119 7.72 3.16 -25.55
CA GLU A 119 9.10 3.60 -25.31
C GLU A 119 9.27 4.15 -23.88
N ASP A 120 10.42 3.90 -23.27
CA ASP A 120 10.74 4.32 -21.90
C ASP A 120 10.82 5.84 -21.65
N VAL A 121 10.84 6.66 -22.71
CA VAL A 121 10.81 8.14 -22.68
C VAL A 121 9.40 8.73 -22.83
N GLN A 122 8.38 7.89 -22.91
CA GLN A 122 6.98 8.29 -23.04
C GLN A 122 6.11 7.44 -22.10
N VAL A 123 6.40 7.50 -20.80
CA VAL A 123 5.65 6.75 -19.78
C VAL A 123 4.71 7.70 -19.04
N SER A 124 3.42 7.37 -19.08
CA SER A 124 2.36 8.14 -18.41
C SER A 124 2.14 7.68 -16.95
N VAL A 125 1.38 8.44 -16.17
CA VAL A 125 0.99 8.00 -14.82
C VAL A 125 0.08 6.76 -14.89
N LEU A 126 -0.77 6.68 -15.93
CA LEU A 126 -1.65 5.54 -16.17
C LEU A 126 -0.85 4.30 -16.56
N ASP A 127 0.26 4.47 -17.29
CA ASP A 127 1.20 3.39 -17.54
C ASP A 127 1.77 2.83 -16.25
N CYS A 128 2.25 3.68 -15.34
CA CYS A 128 2.77 3.23 -14.06
C CYS A 128 1.73 2.43 -13.25
N GLU A 129 0.47 2.84 -13.27
CA GLU A 129 -0.63 2.11 -12.67
C GLU A 129 -0.88 0.76 -13.35
N SER A 130 -0.92 0.74 -14.69
CA SER A 130 -1.14 -0.47 -15.47
C SER A 130 -0.02 -1.49 -15.26
N ILE A 131 1.25 -1.07 -15.27
CA ILE A 131 2.40 -1.94 -15.01
C ILE A 131 2.20 -2.65 -13.66
N PHE A 132 1.89 -1.89 -12.60
CA PHE A 132 1.70 -2.42 -11.26
C PHE A 132 0.57 -3.46 -11.19
N ASN A 133 -0.54 -3.21 -11.87
CA ASN A 133 -1.69 -4.12 -11.91
C ASN A 133 -1.46 -5.36 -12.79
N LEU A 134 -0.72 -5.21 -13.90
CA LEU A 134 -0.57 -6.25 -14.91
C LEU A 134 0.52 -7.26 -14.56
N ILE A 135 1.66 -6.80 -14.02
CA ILE A 135 2.82 -7.69 -13.84
C ILE A 135 2.77 -8.45 -12.51
N MET A 136 2.04 -7.95 -11.51
CA MET A 136 2.00 -8.56 -10.18
C MET A 136 0.84 -9.55 -10.02
N GLN A 137 1.13 -10.77 -9.55
CA GLN A 137 0.12 -11.83 -9.36
C GLN A 137 -0.91 -11.54 -8.27
N SER A 138 -0.61 -10.65 -7.33
CA SER A 138 -1.50 -10.24 -6.24
C SER A 138 -1.21 -8.79 -5.89
N ALA A 139 -1.41 -7.91 -6.88
CA ALA A 139 -1.17 -6.49 -6.74
C ALA A 139 -1.98 -5.91 -5.56
N PRO A 140 -1.33 -5.18 -4.63
CA PRO A 140 -2.04 -4.28 -3.75
C PRO A 140 -2.90 -3.29 -4.53
N THR A 141 -3.92 -2.72 -3.91
CA THR A 141 -4.70 -1.67 -4.55
C THR A 141 -3.84 -0.42 -4.79
N ILE A 142 -3.97 0.16 -5.98
CA ILE A 142 -3.20 1.31 -6.44
C ILE A 142 -4.14 2.35 -7.08
N SER A 143 -3.79 3.63 -6.99
CA SER A 143 -4.46 4.71 -7.74
C SER A 143 -3.43 5.69 -8.30
N SER A 144 -3.68 6.20 -9.49
CA SER A 144 -2.99 7.33 -10.11
C SER A 144 -3.66 8.68 -9.85
N ASP A 145 -4.85 8.72 -9.25
CA ASP A 145 -5.60 9.95 -9.02
C ASP A 145 -5.28 10.54 -7.64
N TRP A 146 -4.58 11.67 -7.62
CA TRP A 146 -4.26 12.38 -6.38
C TRP A 146 -5.51 12.90 -5.63
N ASN A 147 -6.66 13.01 -6.30
CA ASN A 147 -7.92 13.41 -5.68
C ASN A 147 -8.55 12.28 -4.84
N ASP A 148 -8.07 11.04 -4.94
CA ASP A 148 -8.54 9.92 -4.11
C ASP A 148 -8.12 10.04 -2.64
N LYS A 149 -7.33 11.06 -2.28
CA LYS A 149 -6.96 11.35 -0.88
C LYS A 149 -8.21 11.41 0.02
N PRO A 150 -8.17 10.78 1.21
CA PRO A 150 -7.01 10.22 1.90
C PRO A 150 -6.64 8.78 1.51
N PHE A 151 -7.03 8.31 0.32
CA PHE A 151 -6.71 6.99 -0.23
C PHE A 151 -7.29 5.83 0.58
N ASN A 152 -8.51 5.97 1.10
CA ASN A 152 -9.13 4.97 1.98
C ASN A 152 -9.19 3.55 1.36
N ASN A 153 -9.23 3.46 0.03
CA ASN A 153 -9.35 2.19 -0.71
C ASN A 153 -8.03 1.74 -1.37
N TYR A 154 -7.00 2.58 -1.35
CA TYR A 154 -5.76 2.35 -2.09
C TYR A 154 -4.57 2.24 -1.15
N ARG A 155 -3.79 1.16 -1.29
CA ARG A 155 -2.57 0.96 -0.50
C ARG A 155 -1.39 1.71 -1.10
N TYR A 156 -1.36 1.83 -2.42
CA TYR A 156 -0.33 2.56 -3.15
C TYR A 156 -0.93 3.71 -3.96
N PHE A 157 -0.14 4.77 -4.09
CA PHE A 157 -0.38 5.87 -5.01
C PHE A 157 0.77 5.90 -6.00
N THR A 158 0.49 6.10 -7.28
CA THR A 158 1.52 6.18 -8.32
C THR A 158 1.63 7.56 -8.93
N ASN A 159 2.85 7.92 -9.30
CA ASN A 159 3.14 9.05 -10.16
C ASN A 159 4.24 8.68 -11.16
N MET A 160 4.45 9.50 -12.18
CA MET A 160 5.61 9.42 -13.05
C MET A 160 6.53 10.62 -12.81
N SER A 161 7.78 10.55 -13.26
CA SER A 161 8.66 11.71 -13.33
C SER A 161 9.46 11.68 -14.61
N ALA A 162 9.14 12.62 -15.50
CA ALA A 162 9.67 12.62 -16.86
C ALA A 162 11.17 12.95 -16.89
N GLY A 163 11.93 12.15 -17.65
CA GLY A 163 13.35 12.37 -17.90
C GLY A 163 14.28 12.33 -16.69
N THR A 164 13.85 11.75 -15.57
CA THR A 164 14.66 11.68 -14.33
C THR A 164 15.41 10.35 -14.16
N GLY A 165 15.14 9.37 -15.02
CA GLY A 165 15.77 8.06 -15.01
C GLY A 165 17.13 8.00 -15.71
N SER A 166 17.66 6.78 -15.81
CA SER A 166 18.89 6.47 -16.52
C SER A 166 18.89 6.99 -17.96
N GLY A 167 19.80 7.90 -18.31
CA GLY A 167 19.87 8.46 -19.67
C GLY A 167 18.64 9.27 -20.08
N GLY A 168 17.86 9.78 -19.12
CA GLY A 168 16.73 10.67 -19.38
C GLY A 168 15.44 9.97 -19.79
N ASN A 169 15.23 8.71 -19.37
CA ASN A 169 13.93 8.07 -19.46
C ASN A 169 12.99 8.53 -18.34
N ASP A 170 11.71 8.21 -18.53
CA ASP A 170 10.67 8.45 -17.54
C ASP A 170 10.69 7.32 -16.51
N VAL A 171 10.39 7.65 -15.25
CA VAL A 171 10.39 6.68 -14.15
C VAL A 171 9.06 6.70 -13.41
N CYS A 172 8.66 5.53 -12.92
CA CYS A 172 7.45 5.38 -12.12
C CYS A 172 7.78 5.41 -10.63
N PHE A 173 7.01 6.18 -9.87
CA PHE A 173 7.08 6.24 -8.42
C PHE A 173 5.86 5.59 -7.81
N TYR A 174 6.08 4.67 -6.87
CA TYR A 174 5.03 3.97 -6.13
C TYR A 174 5.17 4.31 -4.64
N TYR A 175 4.25 5.12 -4.12
CA TYR A 175 4.24 5.58 -2.74
C TYR A 175 3.25 4.80 -1.89
N LEU A 176 3.65 4.45 -0.67
CA LEU A 176 2.73 3.92 0.33
C LEU A 176 1.78 5.04 0.79
N THR A 177 0.48 4.90 0.52
CA THR A 177 -0.51 5.98 0.67
C THR A 177 -0.54 6.55 2.09
N GLN A 178 -0.34 5.71 3.10
CA GLN A 178 -0.34 6.12 4.50
C GLN A 178 0.74 7.14 4.87
N THR A 179 1.86 7.14 4.14
CA THR A 179 3.00 8.06 4.35
C THR A 179 2.84 9.38 3.60
N VAL A 180 1.99 9.43 2.57
CA VAL A 180 1.78 10.62 1.72
C VAL A 180 0.39 11.25 1.84
N LYS A 181 -0.57 10.60 2.54
CA LYS A 181 -1.97 11.05 2.66
C LYS A 181 -2.18 12.47 3.17
N ASN A 182 -1.26 12.98 4.00
CA ASN A 182 -1.36 14.31 4.62
C ASN A 182 -0.71 15.41 3.76
N ARG A 183 -0.13 15.07 2.61
CA ARG A 183 0.52 16.04 1.74
C ARG A 183 -0.49 16.86 0.95
N VAL A 184 -0.15 18.13 0.73
CA VAL A 184 -0.95 19.06 -0.07
C VAL A 184 -0.68 18.86 -1.57
N SER A 185 0.59 18.72 -1.94
CA SER A 185 1.03 18.48 -3.32
C SER A 185 1.40 17.03 -3.55
N GLU A 186 1.18 16.60 -4.78
CA GLU A 186 1.52 15.28 -5.29
C GLU A 186 3.05 15.08 -5.26
N PRO A 187 3.53 13.93 -4.74
CA PRO A 187 4.95 13.63 -4.71
C PRO A 187 5.47 13.17 -6.09
N LEU A 188 6.67 13.63 -6.45
CA LEU A 188 7.35 13.39 -7.73
C LEU A 188 8.80 12.92 -7.56
N ASP A 189 9.23 12.70 -6.32
CA ASP A 189 10.61 12.41 -5.97
C ASP A 189 10.72 11.46 -4.76
N LYS A 190 11.96 11.06 -4.47
CA LYS A 190 12.29 10.14 -3.38
C LYS A 190 12.30 10.80 -2.00
N THR A 191 11.89 12.06 -1.85
CA THR A 191 11.96 12.81 -0.58
C THR A 191 10.64 12.79 0.19
N ALA A 192 9.59 12.22 -0.40
CA ALA A 192 8.25 12.21 0.16
C ALA A 192 7.79 10.79 0.51
N GLY A 193 7.53 10.56 1.80
CA GLY A 193 6.98 9.29 2.29
C GLY A 193 7.88 8.10 2.00
N ASN A 194 7.29 6.92 2.03
CA ASN A 194 7.97 5.66 1.72
C ASN A 194 7.40 5.06 0.45
N GLY A 195 8.25 4.34 -0.28
CA GLY A 195 7.86 3.79 -1.55
C GLY A 195 9.03 3.21 -2.31
N PHE A 196 8.83 2.97 -3.59
CA PHE A 196 9.90 2.55 -4.48
C PHE A 196 9.75 3.20 -5.85
N VAL A 197 10.88 3.31 -6.55
CA VAL A 197 10.97 3.81 -7.92
C VAL A 197 11.27 2.66 -8.84
N TYR A 198 10.61 2.64 -9.98
CA TYR A 198 10.88 1.75 -11.08
C TYR A 198 11.42 2.53 -12.28
N ASP A 199 12.59 2.12 -12.75
CA ASP A 199 13.22 2.65 -13.97
C ASP A 199 13.03 1.64 -15.12
N PRO A 200 12.16 1.94 -16.10
CA PRO A 200 11.88 1.04 -17.22
C PRO A 200 13.04 0.86 -18.18
N ARG A 201 14.05 1.75 -18.23
CA ARG A 201 15.19 1.54 -19.15
C ARG A 201 16.10 0.41 -18.69
N ILE A 202 16.34 0.34 -17.39
CA ILE A 202 17.29 -0.63 -16.80
C ILE A 202 16.59 -1.72 -15.99
N GLY A 203 15.27 -1.65 -15.84
CA GLY A 203 14.47 -2.58 -15.06
C GLY A 203 14.75 -2.50 -13.56
N GLN A 204 15.32 -1.39 -13.10
CA GLN A 204 15.78 -1.26 -11.73
C GLN A 204 14.61 -0.85 -10.82
N VAL A 205 14.53 -1.51 -9.67
CA VAL A 205 13.60 -1.15 -8.58
C VAL A 205 14.42 -0.65 -7.40
N MET A 206 14.13 0.55 -6.92
CA MET A 206 14.83 1.19 -5.82
C MET A 206 13.86 1.63 -4.72
N VAL A 207 13.98 1.05 -3.53
CA VAL A 207 13.20 1.45 -2.36
C VAL A 207 13.75 2.74 -1.76
N PHE A 208 12.86 3.57 -1.20
CA PHE A 208 13.18 4.74 -0.40
C PHE A 208 12.23 4.84 0.81
N SER A 209 12.73 5.39 1.90
CA SER A 209 11.98 5.63 3.14
C SER A 209 12.35 7.00 3.70
N ASN A 210 11.35 7.78 4.12
CA ASN A 210 11.51 9.12 4.69
C ASN A 210 10.64 9.31 5.96
N ASN A 211 10.52 8.26 6.76
CA ASN A 211 9.73 8.21 7.99
C ASN A 211 10.33 8.96 9.19
#